data_AF-A0A538JCC3-F1
#
_entry.id   AF-A0A538JCC3-F1
#
_cell.length_a   1.000
_cell.length_b   1.000
_cell.length_c   1.000
_cell.angle_alpha   90.00
_cell.angle_beta   90.00
_cell.angle_gamma   90.00
#
_symmetry.space_group_name_H-M   'P 1'
#
loop_
_entity.id
_entity.type
_entity.pdbx_description
1 polymer ?
#
loop_
_entity_poly.entity_id
_entity_poly.type
_entity_poly.pdbx_seq_one_letter_code
_entity_poly.pdbx_strand_id
1 'polypeptide(L)'
;MSRGRSVRVALTSTTSSPATVPTCGPSGPRKVTSLMALSFELGAGGRLEPAGGDGARSGCHAQPPGALLRIGVGAGRTAFSSRSTTVAVVQRARKGSRRRRPGGGMSAPVCVTVDHLRGPGDDRMLDVLDRHGLHTTFFVEGEHAASHPGRVAEVVARGHEVGLHGWAHEAWADLDQATVHELLARGVDALAAAAGGPPRGFRAPGGERGVHTAALLAERGIDYDASLGDGRTPRVLPDGVVSLPFVWGHVDGAHYLRPEPAGPAEVESRWLGTLDRAVADAEPVVFVVHAHVSCLDDERLGVLDRLLARVASDDRLEPVQMSELARRVRLAATPSTRVL
;
A
#
# COMPACT_ATOMS: atom_id res chain seq x y z
N MET A 1 -51.34 -14.40 17.44
CA MET A 1 -50.73 -14.56 18.78
C MET A 1 -49.21 -14.56 18.63
N SER A 2 -48.53 -13.48 19.02
CA SER A 2 -47.07 -13.38 18.99
C SER A 2 -46.53 -13.40 20.41
N ARG A 3 -45.60 -14.31 20.73
CA ARG A 3 -44.93 -14.38 22.04
C ARG A 3 -43.49 -13.90 21.89
N GLY A 4 -43.23 -12.65 22.25
CA GLY A 4 -41.87 -12.14 22.36
C GLY A 4 -41.12 -12.82 23.52
N ARG A 5 -39.87 -13.25 23.28
CA ARG A 5 -38.93 -13.66 24.33
C ARG A 5 -38.04 -12.48 24.68
N SER A 6 -38.15 -11.98 25.91
CA SER A 6 -37.18 -11.06 26.50
C SER A 6 -36.05 -11.86 27.16
N VAL A 7 -34.80 -11.51 26.83
CA VAL A 7 -33.61 -12.05 27.49
C VAL A 7 -33.08 -10.97 28.43
N ARG A 8 -32.96 -11.28 29.72
CA ARG A 8 -32.27 -10.42 30.70
C ARG A 8 -30.83 -10.91 30.84
N VAL A 9 -29.87 -10.02 30.63
CA VAL A 9 -28.46 -10.26 30.97
C VAL A 9 -28.19 -9.63 32.33
N ALA A 10 -27.66 -10.42 33.27
CA ALA A 10 -27.22 -9.91 34.57
C ALA A 10 -25.74 -9.51 34.48
N LEU A 11 -25.43 -8.28 34.86
CA LEU A 11 -24.05 -7.79 34.98
C LEU A 11 -23.58 -8.00 36.42
N THR A 12 -22.60 -8.88 36.61
CA THR A 12 -21.90 -9.06 37.90
C THR A 12 -20.57 -8.32 37.87
N SER A 13 -20.45 -7.24 38.63
CA SER A 13 -19.21 -6.50 38.82
C SER A 13 -18.34 -7.14 39.88
N THR A 14 -17.14 -7.62 39.52
CA THR A 14 -16.10 -8.05 40.47
C THR A 14 -14.96 -7.05 40.48
N THR A 15 -14.83 -6.29 41.57
CA THR A 15 -13.71 -5.38 41.82
C THR A 15 -12.56 -6.13 42.49
N SER A 16 -11.36 -6.09 41.91
CA SER A 16 -10.12 -6.57 42.54
C SER A 16 -9.14 -5.42 42.79
N SER A 17 -8.78 -5.21 44.05
CA SER A 17 -7.74 -4.25 44.47
C SER A 17 -6.33 -4.80 44.14
N PRO A 18 -5.33 -3.92 43.96
CA PRO A 18 -3.99 -4.33 43.54
C PRO A 18 -3.19 -5.00 44.66
N ALA A 19 -2.46 -6.07 44.32
CA ALA A 19 -1.49 -6.71 45.21
C ALA A 19 -0.09 -6.10 45.08
N THR A 20 0.68 -6.16 46.16
CA THR A 20 1.99 -5.52 46.34
C THR A 20 3.15 -6.21 45.60
N VAL A 21 4.16 -5.42 45.23
CA VAL A 21 5.40 -5.86 44.58
C VAL A 21 6.51 -6.11 45.62
N PRO A 22 7.25 -7.23 45.54
CA PRO A 22 8.56 -7.37 46.18
C PRO A 22 9.71 -7.11 45.18
N THR A 23 10.75 -6.40 45.62
CA THR A 23 11.92 -6.00 44.81
C THR A 23 13.19 -6.82 45.16
N CYS A 24 13.87 -7.37 44.15
CA CYS A 24 15.35 -7.46 44.11
C CYS A 24 15.83 -7.74 42.67
N GLY A 25 17.02 -7.24 42.29
CA GLY A 25 17.52 -7.17 40.89
C GLY A 25 18.30 -8.41 40.38
N PRO A 26 19.23 -8.29 39.39
CA PRO A 26 19.85 -7.07 38.85
C PRO A 26 19.65 -6.82 37.34
N SER A 27 20.34 -5.79 36.84
CA SER A 27 20.18 -5.06 35.58
C SER A 27 20.54 -5.78 34.26
N GLY A 28 19.73 -5.51 33.23
CA GLY A 28 20.10 -5.62 31.81
C GLY A 28 19.15 -4.73 30.96
N PRO A 29 19.60 -4.08 29.88
CA PRO A 29 18.79 -3.08 29.17
C PRO A 29 17.67 -3.73 28.35
N ARG A 30 16.43 -3.65 28.85
CA ARG A 30 15.23 -4.03 28.07
C ARG A 30 14.80 -2.87 27.18
N LYS A 31 14.77 -3.09 25.86
CA LYS A 31 14.09 -2.18 24.93
C LYS A 31 12.60 -2.16 25.27
N VAL A 32 12.02 -0.97 25.48
CA VAL A 32 10.58 -0.79 25.67
C VAL A 32 9.96 -0.49 24.31
N THR A 33 9.39 -1.51 23.66
CA THR A 33 8.48 -1.33 22.53
C THR A 33 7.11 -0.90 23.06
N SER A 34 6.78 0.38 22.88
CA SER A 34 5.46 0.92 23.26
C SER A 34 4.44 0.58 22.18
N LEU A 35 3.54 -0.38 22.44
CA LEU A 35 2.35 -0.59 21.60
C LEU A 35 1.34 0.54 21.87
N MET A 36 1.19 1.46 20.92
CA MET A 36 0.04 2.37 20.86
C MET A 36 -1.08 1.72 20.04
N ALA A 37 -1.95 0.97 20.72
CA ALA A 37 -3.22 0.51 20.15
C ALA A 37 -4.26 1.64 20.26
N LEU A 38 -4.49 2.38 19.16
CA LEU A 38 -5.63 3.29 19.08
C LEU A 38 -6.90 2.51 18.72
N SER A 39 -7.70 2.20 19.73
CA SER A 39 -9.11 1.85 19.56
C SER A 39 -9.96 3.12 19.56
N PHE A 40 -10.74 3.36 18.50
CA PHE A 40 -11.74 4.42 18.46
C PHE A 40 -13.14 3.85 18.69
N GLU A 41 -13.82 4.29 19.75
CA GLU A 41 -15.24 4.02 19.96
C GLU A 41 -16.10 4.99 19.12
N LEU A 42 -17.10 4.45 18.43
CA LEU A 42 -18.09 5.22 17.68
C LEU A 42 -19.14 5.83 18.63
N GLY A 43 -18.88 7.06 19.08
CA GLY A 43 -19.86 7.85 19.84
C GLY A 43 -21.05 8.29 18.99
N ALA A 44 -22.24 7.75 19.27
CA ALA A 44 -23.47 8.13 18.57
C ALA A 44 -23.89 9.57 18.91
N GLY A 45 -24.09 10.40 17.89
CA GLY A 45 -24.46 11.81 18.07
C GLY A 45 -25.93 12.01 18.42
N GLY A 46 -26.20 12.69 19.54
CA GLY A 46 -27.49 13.30 19.86
C GLY A 46 -27.37 14.81 19.95
N ARG A 47 -28.20 15.55 19.19
CA ARG A 47 -28.32 17.02 19.34
C ARG A 47 -29.58 17.36 20.14
N LEU A 48 -29.44 18.33 21.03
CA LEU A 48 -30.54 19.03 21.71
C LEU A 48 -30.35 20.53 21.47
N GLU A 49 -31.35 21.17 20.86
CA GLU A 49 -31.50 22.64 20.82
C GLU A 49 -32.21 23.11 22.09
N PRO A 50 -32.03 24.38 22.49
CA PRO A 50 -33.22 25.17 22.80
C PRO A 50 -33.21 26.60 22.20
N ALA A 51 -34.41 27.16 22.09
CA ALA A 51 -34.72 28.36 21.33
C ALA A 51 -34.58 29.69 22.09
N GLY A 52 -34.58 30.80 21.33
CA GLY A 52 -35.25 32.06 21.71
C GLY A 52 -34.43 33.35 21.58
N GLY A 53 -34.98 34.37 20.92
CA GLY A 53 -34.47 35.76 20.99
C GLY A 53 -34.64 36.61 19.72
N ASP A 54 -35.77 37.32 19.61
CA ASP A 54 -36.21 38.18 18.50
C ASP A 54 -35.24 39.29 17.99
N GLY A 55 -35.42 39.70 16.71
CA GLY A 55 -34.71 40.84 16.11
C GLY A 55 -35.15 41.21 14.67
N ALA A 56 -36.34 41.81 14.52
CA ALA A 56 -37.05 41.97 13.24
C ALA A 56 -36.43 42.89 12.16
N ARG A 57 -36.85 42.62 10.89
CA ARG A 57 -37.11 43.49 9.69
C ARG A 57 -36.29 43.13 8.41
N SER A 58 -36.80 43.27 7.17
CA SER A 58 -38.19 43.49 6.67
C SER A 58 -38.31 43.33 5.14
N GLY A 59 -39.28 42.52 4.66
CA GLY A 59 -39.75 42.47 3.25
C GLY A 59 -38.96 41.56 2.29
N CYS A 60 -39.53 41.02 1.21
CA CYS A 60 -40.92 41.05 0.72
C CYS A 60 -41.26 39.85 -0.21
N HIS A 61 -42.56 39.64 -0.46
CA HIS A 61 -43.29 38.79 -1.43
C HIS A 61 -42.54 38.03 -2.57
N ALA A 62 -43.06 36.92 -3.14
CA ALA A 62 -44.11 35.95 -2.77
C ALA A 62 -44.09 34.76 -3.77
N GLN A 63 -44.47 33.55 -3.33
CA GLN A 63 -44.99 32.48 -4.21
C GLN A 63 -46.53 32.56 -4.27
N PRO A 64 -47.22 31.95 -5.26
CA PRO A 64 -47.77 30.59 -5.06
C PRO A 64 -47.81 29.77 -6.41
N PRO A 65 -48.60 28.68 -6.59
CA PRO A 65 -48.02 27.35 -6.41
C PRO A 65 -48.38 26.28 -7.49
N GLY A 66 -47.71 25.13 -7.40
CA GLY A 66 -48.37 23.83 -7.62
C GLY A 66 -48.07 23.04 -8.89
N ALA A 67 -47.55 21.82 -8.72
CA ALA A 67 -47.97 20.62 -9.47
C ALA A 67 -47.49 19.35 -8.74
N LEU A 68 -48.42 18.56 -8.20
CA LEU A 68 -48.15 17.22 -7.67
C LEU A 68 -48.07 16.20 -8.81
N LEU A 69 -46.91 15.58 -9.03
CA LEU A 69 -46.81 14.43 -9.95
C LEU A 69 -47.17 13.13 -9.21
N ARG A 70 -48.28 12.51 -9.62
CA ARG A 70 -48.74 11.22 -9.07
C ARG A 70 -47.97 10.08 -9.75
N ILE A 71 -47.33 9.21 -8.97
CA ILE A 71 -46.75 7.97 -9.47
C ILE A 71 -47.89 6.96 -9.68
N GLY A 72 -48.20 6.65 -10.94
CA GLY A 72 -49.14 5.58 -11.31
C GLY A 72 -48.40 4.26 -11.53
N VAL A 73 -48.76 3.22 -10.80
CA VAL A 73 -48.27 1.86 -11.04
C VAL A 73 -49.06 1.24 -12.19
N GLY A 74 -48.49 1.30 -13.39
CA GLY A 74 -49.05 0.67 -14.59
C GLY A 74 -48.43 -0.70 -14.84
N ALA A 75 -49.21 -1.78 -14.71
CA ALA A 75 -48.79 -3.12 -15.09
C ALA A 75 -48.74 -3.26 -16.63
N GLY A 76 -47.54 -3.25 -17.20
CA GLY A 76 -47.31 -3.41 -18.64
C GLY A 76 -46.27 -4.50 -18.92
N ARG A 77 -46.66 -5.57 -19.63
CA ARG A 77 -45.73 -6.60 -20.11
C ARG A 77 -45.02 -6.08 -21.36
N THR A 78 -43.72 -5.86 -21.31
CA THR A 78 -42.87 -5.60 -22.49
C THR A 78 -41.62 -6.46 -22.46
N ALA A 79 -41.16 -6.88 -23.65
CA ALA A 79 -40.15 -7.92 -23.80
C ALA A 79 -38.75 -7.48 -23.34
N PHE A 80 -38.06 -8.36 -22.63
CA PHE A 80 -36.69 -8.15 -22.17
C PHE A 80 -35.69 -8.40 -23.31
N SER A 81 -35.34 -7.34 -24.04
CA SER A 81 -34.22 -7.34 -25.00
C SER A 81 -32.92 -7.03 -24.26
N SER A 82 -32.10 -8.04 -24.01
CA SER A 82 -30.78 -7.88 -23.39
C SER A 82 -29.82 -7.18 -24.36
N ARG A 83 -29.75 -5.85 -24.31
CA ARG A 83 -28.65 -5.10 -24.93
C ARG A 83 -27.46 -5.14 -23.99
N SER A 84 -26.47 -5.95 -24.35
CA SER A 84 -25.18 -5.98 -23.66
C SER A 84 -24.45 -4.67 -23.93
N THR A 85 -24.37 -3.79 -22.92
CA THR A 85 -23.59 -2.55 -23.02
C THR A 85 -22.11 -2.88 -22.89
N THR A 86 -21.46 -3.17 -24.01
CA THR A 86 -20.01 -3.29 -24.08
C THR A 86 -19.39 -1.94 -23.80
N VAL A 87 -18.82 -1.77 -22.60
CA VAL A 87 -18.00 -0.58 -22.28
C VAL A 87 -16.69 -0.70 -23.04
N ALA A 88 -16.60 -0.01 -24.18
CA ALA A 88 -15.36 0.11 -24.92
C ALA A 88 -14.37 0.96 -24.10
N VAL A 89 -13.38 0.30 -23.49
CA VAL A 89 -12.25 0.99 -22.85
C VAL A 89 -11.45 1.69 -23.94
N VAL A 90 -11.67 3.00 -24.10
CA VAL A 90 -10.86 3.85 -24.98
C VAL A 90 -9.49 4.02 -24.34
N GLN A 91 -8.55 3.12 -24.66
CA GLN A 91 -7.14 3.31 -24.35
C GLN A 91 -6.66 4.59 -25.06
N ARG A 92 -6.55 5.70 -24.30
CA ARG A 92 -5.84 6.89 -24.76
C ARG A 92 -4.36 6.56 -24.89
N ALA A 93 -3.92 6.28 -26.10
CA ALA A 93 -2.50 6.13 -26.41
C ALA A 93 -1.74 7.44 -26.07
N ARG A 94 -1.01 7.46 -24.94
CA ARG A 94 -0.09 8.55 -24.60
C ARG A 94 1.10 8.50 -25.57
N LYS A 95 1.25 9.52 -26.41
CA LYS A 95 2.47 9.74 -27.21
C LYS A 95 3.62 10.13 -26.28
N GLY A 96 4.48 9.17 -25.98
CA GLY A 96 5.64 9.36 -25.10
C GLY A 96 6.66 8.24 -25.23
N SER A 97 6.99 7.80 -26.45
CA SER A 97 8.07 6.83 -26.63
C SER A 97 9.41 7.47 -26.28
N ARG A 98 9.95 7.16 -25.10
CA ARG A 98 11.33 7.48 -24.72
C ARG A 98 12.26 6.97 -25.82
N ARG A 99 12.90 7.89 -26.54
CA ARG A 99 13.76 7.59 -27.68
C ARG A 99 15.12 7.12 -27.14
N ARG A 100 15.23 5.83 -26.83
CA ARG A 100 16.49 5.18 -26.40
C ARG A 100 17.65 5.67 -27.27
N ARG A 101 18.69 6.24 -26.63
CA ARG A 101 19.90 6.66 -27.33
C ARG A 101 20.63 5.42 -27.87
N PRO A 102 21.13 5.43 -29.11
CA PRO A 102 22.13 4.46 -29.56
C PRO A 102 23.46 4.80 -28.86
N GLY A 103 23.73 4.12 -27.75
CA GLY A 103 24.91 4.32 -26.91
C GLY A 103 24.73 3.61 -25.57
N GLY A 104 25.24 2.38 -25.49
CA GLY A 104 24.98 1.45 -24.38
C GLY A 104 25.74 1.74 -23.09
N GLY A 105 25.43 2.87 -22.44
CA GLY A 105 25.61 2.98 -20.99
C GLY A 105 24.49 2.21 -20.27
N MET A 106 24.82 1.46 -19.23
CA MET A 106 23.83 0.83 -18.36
C MET A 106 23.11 1.92 -17.56
N SER A 107 21.79 2.03 -17.72
CA SER A 107 20.94 2.87 -16.87
C SER A 107 20.68 2.16 -15.55
N ALA A 108 20.81 2.88 -14.43
CA ALA A 108 20.62 2.35 -13.09
C ALA A 108 19.12 2.10 -12.82
N PRO A 109 18.69 0.85 -12.52
CA PRO A 109 17.28 0.57 -12.27
C PRO A 109 16.79 1.21 -10.96
N VAL A 110 15.67 1.92 -11.00
CA VAL A 110 15.07 2.58 -9.84
C VAL A 110 13.67 2.02 -9.59
N CYS A 111 13.44 1.50 -8.37
CA CYS A 111 12.12 1.10 -7.89
C CYS A 111 11.69 2.06 -6.77
N VAL A 112 10.61 2.81 -6.95
CA VAL A 112 10.02 3.66 -5.87
C VAL A 112 8.74 3.01 -5.38
N THR A 113 8.89 1.95 -4.58
CA THR A 113 7.80 1.07 -4.18
C THR A 113 6.92 1.69 -3.10
N VAL A 114 5.62 1.42 -3.15
CA VAL A 114 4.64 1.94 -2.18
C VAL A 114 4.14 0.81 -1.29
N ASP A 115 4.22 0.98 0.02
CA ASP A 115 3.69 0.00 0.99
C ASP A 115 2.35 0.49 1.57
N HIS A 116 1.41 -0.46 1.62
CA HIS A 116 -0.01 -0.35 1.94
C HIS A 116 -0.88 0.48 0.96
N LEU A 117 -2.19 0.28 1.11
CA LEU A 117 -3.24 1.19 0.68
C LEU A 117 -4.10 1.47 1.92
N ARG A 118 -4.00 2.68 2.50
CA ARG A 118 -4.62 2.99 3.82
C ARG A 118 -5.53 4.22 3.83
N GLY A 119 -5.85 4.81 2.68
CA GLY A 119 -6.89 5.83 2.56
C GLY A 119 -6.44 7.13 1.87
N PRO A 120 -6.75 8.34 2.40
CA PRO A 120 -6.66 9.59 1.64
C PRO A 120 -5.28 9.95 1.06
N GLY A 121 -4.19 9.45 1.64
CA GLY A 121 -2.85 9.64 1.08
C GLY A 121 -2.65 8.90 -0.25
N ASP A 122 -3.35 7.79 -0.46
CA ASP A 122 -3.20 6.91 -1.63
C ASP A 122 -3.57 7.66 -2.93
N ASP A 123 -4.61 8.51 -2.91
CA ASP A 123 -4.99 9.31 -4.08
C ASP A 123 -3.90 10.34 -4.43
N ARG A 124 -3.31 10.99 -3.42
CA ARG A 124 -2.16 11.91 -3.60
C ARG A 124 -0.95 11.18 -4.18
N MET A 125 -0.72 9.93 -3.75
CA MET A 125 0.35 9.05 -4.24
C MET A 125 0.14 8.67 -5.71
N LEU A 126 -1.06 8.21 -6.07
CA LEU A 126 -1.40 7.87 -7.46
C LEU A 126 -1.32 9.11 -8.36
N ASP A 127 -1.81 10.26 -7.90
CA ASP A 127 -1.77 11.51 -8.68
C ASP A 127 -0.33 12.01 -8.89
N VAL A 128 0.62 11.82 -7.95
CA VAL A 128 2.03 12.19 -8.19
C VAL A 128 2.71 11.21 -9.16
N LEU A 129 2.44 9.91 -9.06
CA LEU A 129 2.92 8.93 -10.03
C LEU A 129 2.40 9.22 -11.45
N ASP A 130 1.12 9.56 -11.58
CA ASP A 130 0.47 9.93 -12.84
C ASP A 130 1.03 11.22 -13.48
N ARG A 131 1.38 12.22 -12.66
CA ARG A 131 2.05 13.47 -13.11
C ARG A 131 3.40 13.20 -13.75
N HIS A 132 4.21 12.34 -13.14
CA HIS A 132 5.54 11.97 -13.64
C HIS A 132 5.50 10.85 -14.69
N GLY A 133 4.33 10.24 -14.92
CA GLY A 133 4.15 9.16 -15.88
C GLY A 133 4.88 7.87 -15.49
N LEU A 134 4.99 7.62 -14.18
CA LEU A 134 5.75 6.51 -13.60
C LEU A 134 4.81 5.40 -13.14
N HIS A 135 5.11 4.16 -13.51
CA HIS A 135 4.47 2.98 -12.94
C HIS A 135 5.39 2.35 -11.90
N THR A 136 4.84 1.95 -10.77
CA THR A 136 5.61 1.33 -9.67
C THR A 136 4.92 0.05 -9.17
N THR A 137 5.45 -0.53 -8.10
CA THR A 137 4.91 -1.68 -7.38
C THR A 137 4.33 -1.23 -6.05
N PHE A 138 3.08 -1.60 -5.78
CA PHE A 138 2.40 -1.45 -4.49
C PHE A 138 2.41 -2.78 -3.75
N PHE A 139 2.85 -2.83 -2.49
CA PHE A 139 2.70 -4.00 -1.64
C PHE A 139 1.49 -3.82 -0.73
N VAL A 140 0.51 -4.72 -0.86
CA VAL A 140 -0.82 -4.58 -0.26
C VAL A 140 -1.14 -5.80 0.61
N GLU A 141 -1.71 -5.54 1.79
CA GLU A 141 -2.20 -6.56 2.71
C GLU A 141 -3.35 -7.38 2.10
N GLY A 142 -3.34 -8.70 2.32
CA GLY A 142 -4.42 -9.60 1.87
C GLY A 142 -5.80 -9.22 2.43
N GLU A 143 -5.87 -8.74 3.67
CA GLU A 143 -7.09 -8.25 4.31
C GLU A 143 -7.62 -6.97 3.63
N HIS A 144 -6.72 -6.07 3.24
CA HIS A 144 -7.10 -4.88 2.50
C HIS A 144 -7.61 -5.26 1.11
N ALA A 145 -6.93 -6.17 0.41
CA ALA A 145 -7.37 -6.66 -0.90
C ALA A 145 -8.75 -7.34 -0.85
N ALA A 146 -9.02 -8.14 0.19
CA ALA A 146 -10.32 -8.76 0.41
C ALA A 146 -11.43 -7.75 0.76
N SER A 147 -11.10 -6.70 1.53
CA SER A 147 -12.08 -5.71 2.02
C SER A 147 -12.35 -4.59 1.00
N HIS A 148 -11.36 -4.23 0.18
CA HIS A 148 -11.40 -3.11 -0.76
C HIS A 148 -10.92 -3.50 -2.17
N PRO A 149 -11.43 -4.59 -2.79
CA PRO A 149 -10.91 -5.10 -4.06
C PRO A 149 -10.96 -4.08 -5.19
N GLY A 150 -11.94 -3.16 -5.18
CA GLY A 150 -12.03 -2.06 -6.15
C GLY A 150 -10.85 -1.09 -6.12
N ARG A 151 -10.19 -0.88 -4.96
CA ARG A 151 -9.00 -0.02 -4.85
C ARG A 151 -7.75 -0.70 -5.39
N VAL A 152 -7.61 -2.00 -5.14
CA VAL A 152 -6.54 -2.80 -5.77
C VAL A 152 -6.72 -2.84 -7.30
N ALA A 153 -7.95 -3.04 -7.77
CA ALA A 153 -8.27 -3.01 -9.20
C ALA A 153 -7.98 -1.63 -9.84
N GLU A 154 -8.20 -0.53 -9.11
CA GLU A 154 -7.84 0.82 -9.57
C GLU A 154 -6.31 0.98 -9.74
N VAL A 155 -5.52 0.53 -8.76
CA VAL A 155 -4.05 0.56 -8.80
C VAL A 155 -3.53 -0.22 -10.02
N VAL A 156 -4.07 -1.42 -10.28
CA VAL A 156 -3.75 -2.20 -11.48
C VAL A 156 -4.20 -1.51 -12.77
N ALA A 157 -5.38 -0.88 -12.78
CA ALA A 157 -5.91 -0.16 -13.94
C ALA A 157 -5.08 1.09 -14.30
N ARG A 158 -4.40 1.72 -13.33
CA ARG A 158 -3.39 2.78 -13.57
C ARG A 158 -2.02 2.24 -14.01
N GLY A 159 -1.88 0.92 -14.22
CA GLY A 159 -0.67 0.28 -14.75
C GLY A 159 0.37 -0.08 -13.69
N HIS A 160 0.03 0.00 -12.40
CA HIS A 160 0.93 -0.39 -11.31
C HIS A 160 0.92 -1.91 -11.07
N GLU A 161 2.02 -2.42 -10.55
CA GLU A 161 2.14 -3.81 -10.10
C GLU A 161 1.60 -3.90 -8.67
N VAL A 162 0.97 -5.02 -8.31
CA VAL A 162 0.59 -5.32 -6.92
C VAL A 162 1.29 -6.58 -6.42
N GLY A 163 1.99 -6.45 -5.30
CA GLY A 163 2.59 -7.53 -4.52
C GLY A 163 1.89 -7.72 -3.17
N LEU A 164 2.14 -8.85 -2.52
CA LEU A 164 1.55 -9.19 -1.21
C LEU A 164 2.38 -8.64 -0.05
N HIS A 165 1.71 -8.07 0.96
CA HIS A 165 2.31 -7.48 2.16
C HIS A 165 1.86 -8.14 3.47
N GLY A 166 1.90 -9.48 3.51
CA GLY A 166 1.26 -10.25 4.58
C GLY A 166 -0.27 -10.22 4.51
N TRP A 167 -0.96 -10.69 5.55
CA TRP A 167 -2.42 -10.71 5.55
C TRP A 167 -3.00 -9.44 6.19
N ALA A 168 -2.60 -9.08 7.40
CA ALA A 168 -3.06 -7.91 8.16
C ALA A 168 -1.89 -7.12 8.79
N HIS A 169 -0.71 -7.17 8.16
CA HIS A 169 0.52 -6.52 8.61
C HIS A 169 1.05 -7.08 9.96
N GLU A 170 1.14 -8.42 10.03
CA GLU A 170 1.64 -9.18 11.18
C GLU A 170 3.15 -9.00 11.41
N ALA A 171 3.65 -9.32 12.60
CA ALA A 171 5.08 -9.47 12.86
C ALA A 171 5.63 -10.74 12.16
N TRP A 172 5.84 -10.65 10.85
CA TRP A 172 5.99 -11.80 9.96
C TRP A 172 7.21 -12.68 10.25
N ALA A 173 8.28 -12.10 10.80
CA ALA A 173 9.47 -12.84 11.22
C ALA A 173 9.22 -13.77 12.42
N ASP A 174 8.22 -13.46 13.26
CA ASP A 174 7.89 -14.20 14.49
C ASP A 174 6.86 -15.33 14.26
N LEU A 175 6.31 -15.45 13.05
CA LEU A 175 5.29 -16.44 12.71
C LEU A 175 5.88 -17.84 12.49
N ASP A 176 5.17 -18.87 12.96
CA ASP A 176 5.53 -20.26 12.64
C ASP A 176 5.22 -20.63 11.17
N GLN A 177 5.83 -21.72 10.70
CA GLN A 177 5.71 -22.15 9.29
C GLN A 177 4.26 -22.43 8.87
N ALA A 178 3.41 -22.93 9.78
CA ALA A 178 2.02 -23.25 9.47
C ALA A 178 1.20 -21.97 9.26
N THR A 179 1.41 -20.98 10.13
CA THR A 179 0.78 -19.66 10.07
C THR A 179 1.26 -18.89 8.83
N VAL A 180 2.57 -18.89 8.53
CA VAL A 180 3.11 -18.30 7.29
C VAL A 180 2.46 -18.95 6.05
N HIS A 181 2.33 -20.28 6.02
CA HIS A 181 1.68 -20.98 4.91
C HIS A 181 0.19 -20.62 4.76
N GLU A 182 -0.57 -20.54 5.86
CA GLU A 182 -1.98 -20.13 5.84
C GLU A 182 -2.15 -18.68 5.34
N LEU A 183 -1.41 -17.74 5.94
CA LEU A 183 -1.55 -16.31 5.60
C LEU A 183 -1.04 -15.99 4.19
N LEU A 184 0.00 -16.68 3.70
CA LEU A 184 0.41 -16.58 2.30
C LEU A 184 -0.69 -17.06 1.36
N ALA A 185 -1.25 -18.25 1.59
CA ALA A 185 -2.32 -18.78 0.73
C ALA A 185 -3.53 -17.83 0.69
N ARG A 186 -4.00 -17.41 1.88
CA ARG A 186 -5.14 -16.50 2.04
C ARG A 186 -4.89 -15.12 1.39
N GLY A 187 -3.67 -14.59 1.53
CA GLY A 187 -3.27 -13.32 0.93
C GLY A 187 -3.13 -13.38 -0.59
N VAL A 188 -2.56 -14.46 -1.12
CA VAL A 188 -2.45 -14.71 -2.57
C VAL A 188 -3.84 -14.83 -3.20
N ASP A 189 -4.77 -15.57 -2.59
CA ASP A 189 -6.13 -15.74 -3.11
C ASP A 189 -6.90 -14.41 -3.11
N ALA A 190 -6.80 -13.62 -2.03
CA ALA A 190 -7.43 -12.31 -1.94
C ALA A 190 -6.88 -11.31 -2.97
N LEU A 191 -5.56 -11.26 -3.16
CA LEU A 191 -4.96 -10.43 -4.21
C LEU A 191 -5.27 -10.93 -5.61
N ALA A 192 -5.31 -12.24 -5.85
CA ALA A 192 -5.69 -12.80 -7.15
C ALA A 192 -7.10 -12.38 -7.56
N ALA A 193 -8.05 -12.40 -6.62
CA ALA A 193 -9.42 -11.95 -6.83
C ALA A 193 -9.52 -10.43 -7.08
N ALA A 194 -8.71 -9.62 -6.38
CA ALA A 194 -8.76 -8.16 -6.43
C ALA A 194 -7.97 -7.53 -7.59
N ALA A 195 -6.81 -8.10 -7.93
CA ALA A 195 -5.89 -7.61 -8.97
C ALA A 195 -6.11 -8.26 -10.35
N GLY A 196 -6.92 -9.32 -10.44
CA GLY A 196 -7.17 -10.07 -11.68
C GLY A 196 -6.10 -11.12 -12.02
N GLY A 197 -5.20 -11.43 -11.09
CA GLY A 197 -4.15 -12.44 -11.21
C GLY A 197 -3.29 -12.51 -9.95
N PRO A 198 -2.62 -13.64 -9.67
CA PRO A 198 -1.82 -13.79 -8.46
C PRO A 198 -0.67 -12.79 -8.41
N PRO A 199 -0.31 -12.27 -7.22
CA PRO A 199 0.83 -11.36 -7.08
C PRO A 199 2.12 -12.05 -7.48
N ARG A 200 3.04 -11.33 -8.12
CA ARG A 200 4.37 -11.86 -8.46
C ARG A 200 5.43 -11.59 -7.39
N GLY A 201 5.13 -10.71 -6.45
CA GLY A 201 6.03 -10.26 -5.41
C GLY A 201 5.46 -10.39 -4.01
N PHE A 202 6.36 -10.54 -3.05
CA PHE A 202 6.05 -10.48 -1.63
C PHE A 202 7.01 -9.54 -0.89
N ARG A 203 6.51 -8.83 0.11
CA ARG A 203 7.31 -8.08 1.10
C ARG A 203 6.75 -8.35 2.48
N ALA A 204 7.55 -8.92 3.36
CA ALA A 204 7.17 -9.10 4.75
C ALA A 204 7.01 -7.73 5.45
N PRO A 205 5.93 -7.52 6.21
CA PRO A 205 5.83 -6.43 7.17
C PRO A 205 7.06 -6.39 8.11
N GLY A 206 7.52 -5.19 8.45
CA GLY A 206 8.63 -5.00 9.38
C GLY A 206 10.04 -5.14 8.79
N GLY A 207 10.21 -5.51 7.52
CA GLY A 207 11.52 -5.55 6.86
C GLY A 207 12.39 -6.77 7.21
N GLU A 208 11.79 -7.79 7.81
CA GLU A 208 12.41 -9.05 8.23
C GLU A 208 11.45 -10.22 7.93
N ARG A 209 11.96 -11.44 7.79
CA ARG A 209 11.13 -12.64 7.53
C ARG A 209 11.72 -13.92 8.11
N GLY A 210 10.85 -14.85 8.50
CA GLY A 210 11.27 -16.18 8.97
C GLY A 210 11.94 -17.02 7.88
N VAL A 211 12.78 -17.97 8.30
CA VAL A 211 13.62 -18.80 7.40
C VAL A 211 12.82 -19.62 6.37
N HIS A 212 11.60 -20.04 6.73
CA HIS A 212 10.73 -20.84 5.86
C HIS A 212 10.06 -20.04 4.74
N THR A 213 10.03 -18.70 4.85
CA THR A 213 9.22 -17.85 3.97
C THR A 213 9.58 -18.04 2.49
N ALA A 214 10.88 -18.04 2.13
CA ALA A 214 11.29 -18.09 0.74
C ALA A 214 10.88 -19.40 0.01
N ALA A 215 10.98 -20.55 0.70
CA ALA A 215 10.48 -21.82 0.17
C ALA A 215 8.96 -21.80 -0.05
N LEU A 216 8.20 -21.27 0.93
CA LEU A 216 6.74 -21.14 0.81
C LEU A 216 6.31 -20.15 -0.28
N LEU A 217 7.10 -19.11 -0.54
CA LEU A 217 6.91 -18.20 -1.68
C LEU A 217 7.11 -18.94 -3.02
N ALA A 218 8.15 -19.77 -3.13
CA ALA A 218 8.41 -20.58 -4.32
C ALA A 218 7.29 -21.59 -4.60
N GLU A 219 6.82 -22.30 -3.57
CA GLU A 219 5.68 -23.23 -3.64
C GLU A 219 4.38 -22.57 -4.14
N ARG A 220 4.23 -21.27 -3.90
CA ARG A 220 3.07 -20.46 -4.33
C ARG A 220 3.28 -19.72 -5.66
N GLY A 221 4.41 -19.91 -6.32
CA GLY A 221 4.72 -19.27 -7.60
C GLY A 221 5.04 -17.78 -7.50
N ILE A 222 5.40 -17.28 -6.31
CA ILE A 222 5.87 -15.91 -6.12
C ILE A 222 7.29 -15.81 -6.68
N ASP A 223 7.52 -14.86 -7.59
CA ASP A 223 8.79 -14.72 -8.30
C ASP A 223 9.88 -14.09 -7.46
N TYR A 224 9.53 -13.16 -6.57
CA TYR A 224 10.51 -12.37 -5.83
C TYR A 224 10.07 -11.98 -4.40
N ASP A 225 11.09 -11.81 -3.57
CA ASP A 225 11.03 -11.44 -2.16
C ASP A 225 11.71 -10.08 -1.98
N ALA A 226 10.95 -9.07 -1.59
CA ALA A 226 11.39 -7.71 -1.34
C ALA A 226 11.40 -7.35 0.16
N SER A 227 11.52 -8.36 1.02
CA SER A 227 11.37 -8.23 2.48
C SER A 227 12.60 -7.72 3.20
N LEU A 228 13.81 -8.03 2.73
CA LEU A 228 15.02 -7.89 3.56
C LEU A 228 15.63 -6.49 3.48
N GLY A 229 15.70 -5.81 4.62
CA GLY A 229 16.48 -4.57 4.79
C GLY A 229 18.00 -4.78 4.86
N ASP A 230 18.54 -5.82 4.22
CA ASP A 230 19.90 -6.36 4.43
C ASP A 230 20.98 -5.77 3.51
N GLY A 231 20.63 -4.93 2.54
CA GLY A 231 21.60 -4.32 1.64
C GLY A 231 21.02 -3.85 0.30
N ARG A 232 21.87 -3.82 -0.73
CA ARG A 232 21.51 -3.43 -2.10
C ARG A 232 21.53 -4.58 -3.10
N THR A 233 22.26 -5.65 -2.80
CA THR A 233 22.65 -6.68 -3.77
C THR A 233 21.51 -7.66 -4.06
N PRO A 234 20.90 -7.62 -5.26
CA PRO A 234 19.88 -8.59 -5.65
C PRO A 234 20.51 -9.97 -5.88
N ARG A 235 19.78 -11.04 -5.58
CA ARG A 235 20.29 -12.41 -5.69
C ARG A 235 19.17 -13.41 -5.95
N VAL A 236 19.46 -14.48 -6.69
CA VAL A 236 18.56 -15.64 -6.78
C VAL A 236 18.82 -16.54 -5.58
N LEU A 237 17.77 -16.90 -4.85
CA LEU A 237 17.83 -17.81 -3.70
C LEU A 237 17.83 -19.29 -4.16
N PRO A 238 18.23 -20.25 -3.31
CA PRO A 238 18.30 -21.67 -3.69
C PRO A 238 16.96 -22.29 -4.14
N ASP A 239 15.84 -21.71 -3.71
CA ASP A 239 14.47 -22.06 -4.09
C ASP A 239 13.99 -21.41 -5.41
N GLY A 240 14.83 -20.57 -6.03
CA GLY A 240 14.53 -19.85 -7.28
C GLY A 240 13.84 -18.50 -7.11
N VAL A 241 13.44 -18.12 -5.89
CA VAL A 241 12.88 -16.79 -5.60
C VAL A 241 14.00 -15.74 -5.74
N VAL A 242 13.71 -14.61 -6.36
CA VAL A 242 14.67 -13.50 -6.44
C VAL A 242 14.55 -12.63 -5.19
N SER A 243 15.61 -12.53 -4.39
CA SER A 243 15.67 -11.56 -3.30
C SER A 243 16.07 -10.19 -3.84
N LEU A 244 15.23 -9.19 -3.59
CA LEU A 244 15.39 -7.78 -3.96
C LEU A 244 15.44 -6.93 -2.69
N PRO A 245 16.60 -6.83 -2.01
CA PRO A 245 16.70 -6.16 -0.73
C PRO A 245 16.57 -4.63 -0.86
N PHE A 246 16.33 -3.98 0.28
CA PHE A 246 16.34 -2.53 0.41
C PHE A 246 17.29 -2.08 1.52
N VAL A 247 17.56 -0.77 1.57
CA VAL A 247 18.35 -0.13 2.62
C VAL A 247 17.43 0.78 3.42
N TRP A 248 17.44 0.65 4.75
CA TRP A 248 16.60 1.46 5.66
C TRP A 248 16.68 2.98 5.42
N GLY A 249 17.84 3.49 5.01
CA GLY A 249 18.02 4.90 4.62
C GLY A 249 17.19 5.36 3.40
N HIS A 250 16.58 4.45 2.64
CA HIS A 250 15.70 4.73 1.50
C HIS A 250 14.20 4.54 1.86
N VAL A 251 13.89 4.28 3.12
CA VAL A 251 12.52 4.08 3.63
C VAL A 251 12.05 5.38 4.29
N ASP A 252 10.92 5.95 3.87
CA ASP A 252 10.40 7.21 4.45
C ASP A 252 10.08 7.07 5.96
N GLY A 253 9.52 5.93 6.37
CA GLY A 253 9.24 5.60 7.77
C GLY A 253 10.48 5.65 8.67
N ALA A 254 11.65 5.25 8.15
CA ALA A 254 12.92 5.30 8.90
C ALA A 254 13.41 6.74 9.16
N HIS A 255 12.89 7.73 8.42
CA HIS A 255 13.18 9.15 8.63
C HIS A 255 12.09 9.85 9.43
N TYR A 256 10.81 9.60 9.11
CA TYR A 256 9.68 10.39 9.60
C TYR A 256 8.88 9.76 10.76
N LEU A 257 8.99 8.44 11.00
CA LEU A 257 8.28 7.74 12.09
C LEU A 257 9.17 7.46 13.32
N ARG A 258 10.40 7.96 13.33
CA ARG A 258 11.30 7.90 14.49
C ARG A 258 10.95 8.98 15.54
N PRO A 259 11.35 8.84 16.82
CA PRO A 259 10.96 9.77 17.89
C PRO A 259 11.32 11.25 17.65
N GLU A 260 12.40 11.51 16.92
CA GLU A 260 12.82 12.85 16.47
C GLU A 260 12.85 12.89 14.93
N PRO A 261 11.70 13.11 14.25
CA PRO A 261 11.59 13.02 12.79
C PRO A 261 12.64 13.87 12.05
N ALA A 262 13.21 13.34 10.97
CA ALA A 262 14.10 14.10 10.09
C ALA A 262 13.33 15.23 9.37
N GLY A 263 14.00 16.35 9.11
CA GLY A 263 13.41 17.44 8.33
C GLY A 263 13.29 17.06 6.84
N PRO A 264 12.23 17.47 6.11
CA PRO A 264 12.05 17.11 4.71
C PRO A 264 13.27 17.40 3.81
N ALA A 265 13.94 18.53 4.01
CA ALA A 265 15.16 18.89 3.27
C ALA A 265 16.37 17.95 3.54
N GLU A 266 16.47 17.35 4.73
CA GLU A 266 17.49 16.34 5.05
C GLU A 266 17.24 15.05 4.26
N VAL A 267 15.98 14.59 4.26
CA VAL A 267 15.54 13.39 3.55
C VAL A 267 15.74 13.55 2.04
N GLU A 268 15.35 14.69 1.49
CA GLU A 268 15.57 15.02 0.07
C GLU A 268 17.04 14.96 -0.33
N SER A 269 17.90 15.68 0.38
CA SER A 269 19.35 15.70 0.12
C SER A 269 19.93 14.27 0.13
N ARG A 270 19.53 13.47 1.12
CA ARG A 270 19.97 12.07 1.27
C ARG A 270 19.50 11.17 0.14
N TRP A 271 18.27 11.37 -0.34
CA TRP A 271 17.66 10.55 -1.39
C TRP A 271 18.15 10.92 -2.79
N LEU A 272 18.26 12.22 -3.10
CA LEU A 272 18.86 12.68 -4.36
C LEU A 272 20.33 12.24 -4.45
N GLY A 273 21.11 12.42 -3.37
CA GLY A 273 22.47 11.87 -3.25
C GLY A 273 22.55 10.34 -3.18
N THR A 274 21.42 9.63 -3.14
CA THR A 274 21.35 8.17 -3.37
C THR A 274 21.16 7.84 -4.84
N LEU A 275 20.34 8.60 -5.57
CA LEU A 275 20.22 8.48 -7.02
C LEU A 275 21.54 8.80 -7.74
N ASP A 276 22.27 9.82 -7.29
CA ASP A 276 23.56 10.17 -7.92
C ASP A 276 24.62 9.07 -7.74
N ARG A 277 24.60 8.33 -6.63
CA ARG A 277 25.43 7.12 -6.44
C ARG A 277 24.95 5.97 -7.33
N ALA A 278 23.65 5.70 -7.40
CA ALA A 278 23.10 4.68 -8.30
C ALA A 278 23.52 4.93 -9.76
N VAL A 279 23.54 6.20 -10.20
CA VAL A 279 24.07 6.60 -11.53
C VAL A 279 25.58 6.34 -11.68
N ALA A 280 26.38 6.58 -10.65
CA ALA A 280 27.83 6.37 -10.70
C ALA A 280 28.20 4.88 -10.73
N ASP A 281 27.51 4.08 -9.93
CA ASP A 281 27.79 2.65 -9.74
C ASP A 281 27.04 1.75 -10.76
N ALA A 282 26.06 2.31 -11.46
CA ALA A 282 25.06 1.61 -12.30
C ALA A 282 24.27 0.50 -11.58
N GLU A 283 24.22 0.56 -10.24
CA GLU A 283 23.51 -0.40 -9.38
C GLU A 283 22.01 -0.09 -9.25
N PRO A 284 21.16 -1.12 -9.05
CA PRO A 284 19.75 -0.92 -8.76
C PRO A 284 19.54 -0.27 -7.39
N VAL A 285 18.51 0.58 -7.29
CA VAL A 285 18.09 1.19 -6.03
C VAL A 285 16.60 1.01 -5.80
N VAL A 286 16.26 0.54 -4.59
CA VAL A 286 14.88 0.43 -4.09
C VAL A 286 14.66 1.50 -3.03
N PHE A 287 13.62 2.30 -3.22
CA PHE A 287 12.99 3.15 -2.21
C PHE A 287 11.68 2.51 -1.76
N VAL A 288 11.34 2.70 -0.49
CA VAL A 288 10.07 2.25 0.10
C VAL A 288 9.38 3.48 0.70
N VAL A 289 8.20 3.79 0.19
CA VAL A 289 7.40 4.92 0.65
C VAL A 289 6.02 4.46 1.07
N HIS A 290 5.41 5.16 2.02
CA HIS A 290 4.06 4.87 2.47
C HIS A 290 3.21 6.11 2.22
N ALA A 291 2.06 5.96 1.58
CA ALA A 291 1.21 7.10 1.23
C ALA A 291 0.76 7.91 2.47
N HIS A 292 0.53 7.23 3.60
CA HIS A 292 0.20 7.85 4.88
C HIS A 292 1.37 8.60 5.56
N VAL A 293 2.60 8.46 5.05
CA VAL A 293 3.81 9.14 5.54
C VAL A 293 4.30 10.20 4.54
N SER A 294 4.59 9.79 3.30
CA SER A 294 5.11 10.67 2.25
C SER A 294 4.07 11.63 1.67
N CYS A 295 2.77 11.36 1.83
CA CYS A 295 1.70 12.25 1.37
C CYS A 295 0.90 12.86 2.54
N LEU A 296 1.45 12.83 3.77
CA LEU A 296 0.81 13.39 4.96
C LEU A 296 0.65 14.92 4.86
N ASP A 297 1.70 15.60 4.39
CA ASP A 297 1.77 17.06 4.27
C ASP A 297 2.45 17.46 2.95
N ASP A 298 2.41 18.75 2.62
CA ASP A 298 2.91 19.28 1.33
C ASP A 298 4.44 19.31 1.26
N GLU A 299 5.14 19.39 2.40
CA GLU A 299 6.61 19.40 2.42
C GLU A 299 7.15 18.00 2.09
N ARG A 300 6.61 16.96 2.74
CA ARG A 300 6.95 15.55 2.46
C ARG A 300 6.54 15.14 1.05
N LEU A 301 5.35 15.55 0.59
CA LEU A 301 4.93 15.30 -0.79
C LEU A 301 5.87 16.00 -1.78
N GLY A 302 6.35 17.21 -1.45
CA GLY A 302 7.36 17.92 -2.23
C GLY A 302 8.68 17.16 -2.37
N VAL A 303 9.14 16.47 -1.32
CA VAL A 303 10.33 15.60 -1.38
C VAL A 303 10.10 14.42 -2.33
N LEU A 304 8.96 13.75 -2.21
CA LEU A 304 8.59 12.64 -3.09
C LEU A 304 8.43 13.09 -4.56
N ASP A 305 7.79 14.24 -4.79
CA ASP A 305 7.60 14.81 -6.12
C ASP A 305 8.95 15.15 -6.78
N ARG A 306 9.91 15.72 -6.02
CA ARG A 306 11.28 15.98 -6.52
C ARG A 306 12.09 14.70 -6.77
N LEU A 307 11.93 13.66 -5.93
CA LEU A 307 12.50 12.33 -6.20
C LEU A 307 11.98 11.76 -7.52
N LEU A 308 10.66 11.72 -7.68
CA LEU A 308 9.99 11.16 -8.86
C LEU A 308 10.32 11.97 -10.12
N ALA A 309 10.37 13.30 -10.03
CA ALA A 309 10.82 14.17 -11.12
C ALA A 309 12.26 13.86 -11.56
N ARG A 310 13.18 13.63 -10.61
CA ARG A 310 14.58 13.24 -10.88
C ARG A 310 14.65 11.89 -11.62
N VAL A 311 13.87 10.90 -11.19
CA VAL A 311 13.78 9.56 -11.82
C VAL A 311 13.09 9.60 -13.19
N ALA A 312 12.12 10.50 -13.39
CA ALA A 312 11.43 10.66 -14.66
C ALA A 312 12.27 11.39 -15.73
N SER A 313 13.21 12.25 -15.32
CA SER A 313 13.94 13.16 -16.22
C SER A 313 15.41 12.78 -16.52
N ASP A 314 16.06 11.94 -15.73
CA ASP A 314 17.43 11.49 -16.03
C ASP A 314 17.43 10.19 -16.85
N ASP A 315 17.90 10.24 -18.09
CA ASP A 315 18.06 9.05 -18.95
C ASP A 315 19.05 8.00 -18.37
N ARG A 316 19.85 8.35 -17.35
CA ARG A 316 20.72 7.41 -16.62
C ARG A 316 19.99 6.64 -15.52
N LEU A 317 18.78 7.06 -15.14
CA LEU A 317 17.91 6.39 -14.18
C LEU A 317 16.77 5.70 -14.93
N GLU A 318 16.62 4.38 -14.75
CA GLU A 318 15.55 3.61 -15.39
C GLU A 318 14.47 3.25 -14.36
N PRO A 319 13.33 3.98 -14.29
CA PRO A 319 12.21 3.54 -13.47
C PRO A 319 11.73 2.16 -13.93
N VAL A 320 11.71 1.21 -13.00
CA VAL A 320 11.22 -0.15 -13.22
C VAL A 320 10.34 -0.60 -12.06
N GLN A 321 9.42 -1.51 -12.36
CA GLN A 321 8.66 -2.24 -11.34
C GLN A 321 9.50 -3.39 -10.80
N MET A 322 9.25 -3.81 -9.56
CA MET A 322 10.05 -4.82 -8.85
C MET A 322 10.07 -6.16 -9.60
N SER A 323 8.95 -6.57 -10.21
CA SER A 323 8.88 -7.77 -11.06
C SER A 323 9.78 -7.74 -12.31
N GLU A 324 10.03 -6.56 -12.87
CA GLU A 324 10.96 -6.38 -14.00
C GLU A 324 12.42 -6.42 -13.52
N LEU A 325 12.72 -5.82 -12.36
CA LEU A 325 14.02 -5.97 -11.72
C LEU A 325 14.32 -7.44 -11.39
N ALA A 326 13.35 -8.15 -10.81
CA ALA A 326 13.46 -9.58 -10.52
C ALA A 326 13.76 -10.41 -11.78
N ARG A 327 13.03 -10.15 -12.87
CA ARG A 327 13.25 -10.82 -14.16
C ARG A 327 14.67 -10.59 -14.69
N ARG A 328 15.19 -9.37 -14.61
CA ARG A 328 16.57 -9.04 -15.03
C ARG A 328 17.61 -9.79 -14.21
N VAL A 329 17.46 -9.83 -12.88
CA VAL A 329 18.36 -10.54 -11.97
C VAL A 329 18.37 -12.05 -12.25
N ARG A 330 17.19 -12.67 -12.45
CA ARG A 330 17.08 -14.09 -12.80
C ARG A 330 17.73 -14.42 -14.15
N LEU A 331 17.56 -13.55 -15.15
CA LEU A 331 18.21 -13.71 -16.46
C LEU A 331 19.73 -13.56 -16.37
N ALA A 332 20.25 -12.61 -15.58
CA ALA A 332 21.68 -12.41 -15.38
C ALA A 332 22.34 -13.57 -14.61
N ALA A 333 21.61 -14.24 -13.72
CA ALA A 333 22.07 -15.41 -12.98
C ALA A 333 22.02 -16.71 -13.79
N THR A 334 21.30 -16.75 -14.91
CA THR A 334 21.21 -17.95 -15.76
C THR A 334 22.49 -18.06 -16.62
N PRO A 335 23.26 -19.15 -16.54
CA PRO A 335 24.43 -19.32 -17.40
C PRO A 335 24.02 -19.26 -18.87
N SER A 336 24.68 -18.42 -19.66
CA SER A 336 24.49 -18.43 -21.11
C SER A 336 24.91 -19.79 -21.67
N THR A 337 23.93 -20.60 -22.06
CA THR A 337 24.15 -21.83 -22.81
C THR A 337 24.69 -21.44 -24.18
N ARG A 338 26.01 -21.24 -24.28
CA ARG A 338 26.71 -21.18 -25.56
C ARG A 338 26.60 -22.56 -26.19
N VAL A 339 25.65 -22.70 -27.11
CA VAL A 339 25.69 -23.75 -28.13
C VAL A 339 27.00 -23.54 -28.90
N LEU A 340 27.91 -24.49 -28.75
CA LEU A 340 29.14 -24.61 -29.53
C LEU A 340 28.85 -25.34 -30.85
#